data_AF-A0A2U1F3Q8-F1
#
_entry.id   AF-A0A2U1F3Q8-F1
#
_cell.length_a   1.000
_cell.length_b   1.000
_cell.length_c   1.000
_cell.angle_alpha   90.00
_cell.angle_beta   90.00
_cell.angle_gamma   90.00
#
_symmetry.space_group_name_H-M   'P 1'
#
loop_
_entity.id
_entity.type
_entity.pdbx_description
1 polymer ?
#
loop_
_entity_poly.entity_id
_entity_poly.type
_entity_poly.pdbx_seq_one_letter_code
_entity_poly.pdbx_strand_id
1 'polypeptide(L)'
;MLNIPVAMLLSGGLAWIVARVADRTRDYYVIITLGIQVVIYSVMNNWQSVTHGPLGIPGISAFAIVPGVELESKLAYCFFSAILAGVAWVVLHQLIHSPFGRVLIALSEDEVYTKSLGKNMAGAKTVSFVISGMLASIAGELFEERVLG
;
A
#
# COMPACT_ATOMS: atom_id res chain seq x y z
N MET A 1 2.20 15.85 -9.64
CA MET A 1 1.27 14.80 -10.12
C MET A 1 1.92 13.49 -10.54
N LEU A 2 3.19 13.46 -11.01
CA LEU A 2 3.83 12.20 -11.44
C LEU A 2 4.28 11.30 -10.27
N ASN A 3 4.47 11.85 -9.07
CA ASN A 3 4.95 11.09 -7.91
C ASN A 3 3.98 9.96 -7.52
N ILE A 4 2.68 10.24 -7.47
CA ILE A 4 1.65 9.26 -7.07
C ILE A 4 1.68 7.97 -7.90
N PRO A 5 1.57 8.01 -9.24
CA PRO A 5 1.61 6.79 -10.03
C PRO A 5 2.97 6.09 -9.92
N VAL A 6 4.08 6.83 -9.78
CA VAL A 6 5.42 6.24 -9.61
C VAL A 6 5.54 5.53 -8.26
N ALA A 7 5.09 6.15 -7.17
CA ALA A 7 5.10 5.56 -5.84
C ALA A 7 4.18 4.34 -5.75
N MET A 8 2.99 4.41 -6.36
CA MET A 8 2.08 3.26 -6.47
C MET A 8 2.72 2.09 -7.22
N LEU A 9 3.42 2.34 -8.34
CA LEU A 9 4.10 1.29 -9.10
C LEU A 9 5.29 0.69 -8.33
N LEU A 10 6.08 1.52 -7.66
CA LEU A 10 7.21 1.06 -6.84
C LEU A 10 6.74 0.25 -5.63
N SER A 11 5.75 0.76 -4.90
CA SER A 11 5.15 0.06 -3.75
C SER A 11 4.47 -1.24 -4.19
N GLY A 12 3.72 -1.22 -5.30
CA GLY A 12 3.11 -2.42 -5.87
C GLY A 12 4.14 -3.46 -6.29
N GLY A 13 5.26 -3.05 -6.88
CA GLY A 13 6.37 -3.93 -7.25
C GLY A 13 7.06 -4.55 -6.03
N LEU A 14 7.36 -3.75 -5.01
CA LEU A 14 7.93 -4.24 -3.75
C LEU A 14 6.97 -5.20 -3.03
N ALA A 15 5.69 -4.84 -2.96
CA ALA A 15 4.66 -5.68 -2.38
C ALA A 15 4.54 -7.02 -3.12
N TRP A 16 4.64 -7.01 -4.46
CA TRP A 16 4.63 -8.23 -5.26
C TRP A 16 5.82 -9.14 -4.94
N ILE A 17 7.03 -8.59 -4.83
CA ILE A 17 8.24 -9.35 -4.47
C ILE A 17 8.06 -9.98 -3.08
N VAL A 18 7.62 -9.20 -2.09
CA VAL A 18 7.40 -9.66 -0.72
C VAL A 18 6.35 -10.76 -0.67
N ALA A 19 5.21 -10.56 -1.33
CA ALA A 19 4.13 -11.55 -1.39
C ALA A 19 4.59 -12.84 -2.05
N ARG A 20 5.39 -12.75 -3.12
CA ARG A 20 5.92 -13.93 -3.83
C ARG A 20 6.88 -14.76 -2.97
N VAL A 21 7.62 -14.11 -2.08
CA VAL A 21 8.47 -14.79 -1.09
C VAL A 21 7.61 -15.45 -0.02
N ALA A 22 6.59 -14.74 0.49
CA ALA A 22 5.69 -15.27 1.53
C ALA A 22 4.84 -16.47 1.04
N ASP A 23 4.42 -16.47 -0.23
CA ASP A 23 3.64 -17.53 -0.88
C ASP A 23 4.28 -18.93 -0.82
N ARG A 24 5.61 -19.02 -0.64
CA ARG A 24 6.30 -20.32 -0.50
C ARG A 24 5.86 -21.09 0.73
N THR A 25 5.23 -20.43 1.69
CA THR A 25 4.87 -21.03 2.97
C THR A 25 3.37 -20.89 3.20
N ARG A 26 2.65 -22.02 3.16
CA ARG A 26 1.18 -22.01 3.20
C ARG A 26 0.65 -21.58 4.58
N ASP A 27 1.04 -22.32 5.61
CA ASP A 27 0.44 -22.16 6.95
C ASP A 27 1.06 -21.01 7.74
N TYR A 28 2.25 -20.56 7.33
CA TYR A 28 3.00 -19.48 8.02
C TYR A 28 2.99 -18.15 7.24
N TYR A 29 2.13 -18.00 6.23
CA TYR A 29 2.07 -16.80 5.39
C TYR A 29 1.98 -15.50 6.21
N VAL A 30 1.06 -15.47 7.18
CA VAL A 30 0.82 -14.28 8.04
C VAL A 30 2.03 -13.97 8.92
N ILE A 31 2.70 -15.00 9.46
CA ILE A 31 3.88 -14.80 10.32
C ILE A 31 5.05 -14.28 9.48
N ILE A 32 5.21 -14.76 8.26
CA ILE A 32 6.27 -14.30 7.36
C ILE A 32 6.06 -12.86 6.91
N THR A 33 4.83 -12.45 6.56
CA THR A 33 4.57 -11.07 6.17
C THR A 33 4.82 -10.09 7.32
N LEU A 34 4.45 -10.47 8.56
CA LEU A 34 4.79 -9.71 9.76
C LEU A 34 6.31 -9.65 9.99
N GLY A 35 7.01 -10.77 9.86
CA GLY A 35 8.47 -10.82 9.99
C GLY A 35 9.17 -9.92 8.97
N ILE A 36 8.74 -9.97 7.70
CA ILE A 36 9.26 -9.12 6.63
C ILE A 36 8.98 -7.64 6.94
N GLN A 37 7.77 -7.30 7.42
CA GLN A 37 7.44 -5.93 7.82
C GLN A 37 8.40 -5.41 8.90
N VAL A 38 8.67 -6.20 9.95
CA VAL A 38 9.61 -5.82 11.02
C VAL A 38 11.02 -5.64 10.50
N VAL A 39 11.49 -6.51 9.61
CA VAL A 39 12.81 -6.39 8.98
C VAL A 39 12.90 -5.13 8.13
N ILE A 40 11.90 -4.85 7.28
CA ILE A 40 11.84 -3.63 6.47
C ILE A 40 11.87 -2.41 7.38
N TYR A 41 11.07 -2.38 8.44
CA TYR A 41 11.04 -1.28 9.40
C TYR A 41 12.40 -1.06 10.08
N SER A 42 13.07 -2.15 10.50
CA SER A 42 14.40 -2.09 11.12
C SER A 42 15.45 -1.55 10.15
N VAL A 43 15.45 -2.04 8.92
CA VAL A 43 16.34 -1.57 7.85
C VAL A 43 16.09 -0.08 7.57
N MET A 44 14.84 0.35 7.44
CA MET A 44 14.51 1.76 7.19
C MET A 44 14.97 2.70 8.32
N ASN A 45 14.91 2.26 9.58
CA ASN A 45 15.39 3.04 10.72
C ASN A 45 16.92 3.04 10.86
N ASN A 46 17.58 1.95 10.47
CA ASN A 46 19.04 1.82 10.60
C ASN A 46 19.79 2.42 9.40
N TRP A 47 19.17 2.49 8.22
CA TRP A 47 19.83 2.88 6.98
C TRP A 47 19.99 4.40 6.83
N GLN A 48 20.87 4.97 7.65
CA GLN A 48 21.13 6.41 7.72
C GLN A 48 21.61 7.02 6.39
N SER A 49 22.28 6.27 5.52
CA SER A 49 22.80 6.82 4.26
C SER A 49 21.73 7.17 3.23
N VAL A 50 20.52 6.60 3.34
CA VAL A 50 19.43 6.82 2.37
C VAL A 50 18.23 7.49 3.03
N THR A 51 17.77 6.97 4.18
CA THR A 51 16.58 7.49 4.88
C THR A 51 16.92 8.56 5.91
N HIS A 52 18.21 8.76 6.22
CA HIS A 52 18.68 9.52 7.40
C HIS A 52 18.14 8.96 8.74
N GLY A 53 17.68 7.69 8.73
CA GLY A 53 17.20 6.99 9.92
C GLY A 53 15.98 7.69 10.55
N PRO A 54 15.93 7.91 11.87
CA PRO A 54 14.78 8.50 12.54
C PRO A 54 14.62 10.00 12.30
N LEU A 55 15.62 10.67 11.70
CA LEU A 55 15.56 12.10 11.39
C LEU A 55 14.78 12.40 10.10
N GLY A 56 14.53 11.37 9.26
CA GLY A 56 13.84 11.52 7.99
C GLY A 56 14.63 12.31 6.95
N ILE A 57 14.11 12.40 5.73
CA ILE A 57 14.73 13.19 4.65
C ILE A 57 14.16 14.62 4.71
N PRO A 58 14.95 15.63 5.14
CA PRO A 58 14.48 17.01 5.17
C PRO A 58 14.42 17.60 3.75
N GLY A 59 13.42 18.46 3.50
CA GLY A 59 13.37 19.28 2.28
C GLY A 59 12.74 18.61 1.05
N ILE A 60 11.87 17.61 1.21
CA ILE A 60 11.02 17.15 0.10
C ILE A 60 10.05 18.30 -0.21
N SER A 61 10.14 18.88 -1.41
CA SER A 61 9.32 20.02 -1.82
C SER A 61 7.83 19.71 -1.66
N ALA A 62 7.08 20.62 -1.03
CA ALA A 62 5.63 20.53 -0.84
C ALA A 62 4.95 20.16 -2.17
N PHE A 63 3.96 19.28 -2.07
CA PHE A 63 3.25 18.68 -3.18
C PHE A 63 2.54 19.75 -4.05
N ALA A 64 3.23 20.26 -5.07
CA ALA A 64 2.63 21.15 -6.05
C ALA A 64 1.85 20.32 -7.08
N ILE A 65 0.53 20.32 -6.95
CA ILE A 65 -0.39 19.72 -7.93
C ILE A 65 -0.25 20.43 -9.29
N VAL A 66 0.15 21.71 -9.28
CA VAL A 66 0.38 22.60 -10.44
C VAL A 66 1.52 23.57 -10.07
N PRO A 67 2.44 23.96 -10.99
CA PRO A 67 3.35 25.07 -10.71
C PRO A 67 2.51 26.33 -10.43
N GLY A 68 2.50 26.83 -9.19
CA GLY A 68 1.85 28.08 -8.82
C GLY A 68 0.48 27.98 -8.12
N VAL A 69 0.04 26.81 -7.65
CA VAL A 69 -1.07 26.70 -6.69
C VAL A 69 -0.55 26.08 -5.40
N GLU A 70 -0.07 26.94 -4.51
CA GLU A 70 0.26 26.55 -3.14
C GLU A 70 -1.06 26.31 -2.40
N LEU A 71 -1.28 25.09 -1.89
CA LEU A 71 -2.37 24.82 -0.95
C LEU A 71 -2.01 25.45 0.41
N GLU A 72 -1.96 26.78 0.50
CA GLU A 72 -1.75 27.49 1.78
C GLU A 72 -2.95 27.28 2.74
N SER A 73 -4.12 26.90 2.22
CA SER A 73 -5.32 26.72 3.03
C SER A 73 -5.48 25.29 3.52
N LYS A 74 -5.33 25.10 4.84
CA LYS A 74 -5.61 23.87 5.60
C LYS A 74 -6.96 23.20 5.25
N LEU A 75 -7.94 23.99 4.80
CA LEU A 75 -9.23 23.50 4.31
C LEU A 75 -9.13 22.78 2.96
N ALA A 76 -8.35 23.29 2.01
CA ALA A 76 -8.18 22.68 0.69
C ALA A 76 -7.54 21.29 0.79
N TYR A 77 -6.55 21.14 1.69
CA TYR A 77 -5.94 19.85 1.99
C TYR A 77 -6.93 18.86 2.63
N CYS A 78 -7.80 19.34 3.54
CA CYS A 78 -8.82 18.51 4.18
C CYS A 78 -9.83 17.99 3.14
N PHE A 79 -10.29 18.84 2.22
CA PHE A 79 -11.16 18.43 1.12
C PHE A 79 -10.45 17.46 0.15
N PHE A 80 -9.20 17.72 -0.19
CA PHE A 80 -8.42 16.86 -1.08
C PHE A 80 -8.20 15.46 -0.50
N SER A 81 -7.75 15.36 0.75
CA SER A 81 -7.59 14.09 1.45
C SER A 81 -8.92 13.32 1.60
N ALA A 82 -10.03 14.04 1.86
CA ALA A 82 -11.36 13.42 1.94
C ALA A 82 -11.83 12.88 0.58
N ILE A 83 -11.60 13.60 -0.52
CA ILE A 83 -11.90 13.13 -1.88
C ILE A 83 -11.09 11.87 -2.18
N LEU A 84 -9.79 11.89 -1.89
CA LEU A 84 -8.90 10.78 -2.18
C LEU A 84 -9.22 9.53 -1.33
N ALA A 85 -9.59 9.72 -0.06
CA ALA A 85 -10.12 8.65 0.78
C ALA A 85 -11.46 8.11 0.26
N GLY A 86 -12.35 8.99 -0.24
CA GLY A 86 -13.60 8.59 -0.89
C GLY A 86 -13.37 7.76 -2.16
N VAL A 87 -12.40 8.15 -2.99
CA VAL A 87 -12.01 7.36 -4.17
C VAL A 87 -11.46 5.99 -3.76
N ALA A 88 -10.56 5.94 -2.76
CA ALA A 88 -10.03 4.68 -2.26
C ALA A 88 -11.14 3.77 -1.71
N TRP A 89 -12.10 4.32 -0.98
CA TRP A 89 -13.29 3.58 -0.52
C TRP A 89 -14.07 3.01 -1.70
N VAL A 90 -14.40 3.83 -2.71
CA VAL A 90 -15.19 3.38 -3.88
C VAL A 90 -14.47 2.26 -4.62
N VAL A 91 -13.16 2.38 -4.82
CA VAL A 91 -12.33 1.35 -5.46
C VAL A 91 -12.37 0.05 -4.65
N LEU A 92 -12.18 0.11 -3.33
CA LEU A 92 -12.25 -1.06 -2.46
C LEU A 92 -13.64 -1.70 -2.46
N HIS A 93 -14.68 -0.88 -2.40
CA HIS A 93 -16.07 -1.35 -2.45
C HIS A 93 -16.35 -2.11 -3.75
N GLN A 94 -15.90 -1.58 -4.89
CA GLN A 94 -16.07 -2.23 -6.19
C GLN A 94 -15.24 -3.52 -6.29
N LEU A 95 -14.04 -3.54 -5.70
CA LEU A 95 -13.15 -4.70 -5.68
C LEU A 95 -13.74 -5.87 -4.86
N ILE A 96 -14.34 -5.58 -3.70
CA ILE A 96 -14.96 -6.61 -2.84
C ILE A 96 -16.19 -7.24 -3.51
N HIS A 97 -17.00 -6.44 -4.21
CA HIS A 97 -18.18 -6.94 -4.94
C HIS A 97 -17.84 -7.64 -6.27
N SER A 98 -16.58 -7.56 -6.71
CA SER A 98 -16.11 -8.22 -7.93
C SER A 98 -15.99 -9.75 -7.76
N PRO A 99 -15.84 -10.52 -8.86
CA PRO A 99 -15.51 -11.95 -8.79
C PRO A 99 -14.24 -12.25 -7.98
N PHE A 100 -13.27 -11.33 -7.97
CA PHE A 100 -12.05 -11.46 -7.20
C PHE A 100 -12.31 -11.35 -5.68
N GLY A 101 -13.11 -10.37 -5.27
CA GLY A 101 -13.50 -10.20 -3.86
C GLY A 101 -14.27 -11.40 -3.31
N ARG A 102 -15.14 -12.01 -4.12
CA ARG A 102 -15.83 -13.26 -3.75
C ARG A 102 -14.86 -14.43 -3.50
N VAL A 103 -13.78 -14.52 -4.27
CA VAL A 103 -12.73 -15.53 -4.04
C VAL A 103 -11.97 -15.26 -2.74
N LEU A 104 -11.70 -13.99 -2.41
CA LEU A 104 -11.07 -13.61 -1.14
C LEU A 104 -11.94 -13.94 0.07
N ILE A 105 -13.26 -13.70 -0.03
CA ILE A 105 -14.21 -14.04 1.03
C ILE A 105 -14.22 -15.57 1.24
N ALA A 106 -14.36 -16.35 0.16
CA ALA A 106 -14.32 -17.81 0.25
C ALA A 106 -12.99 -18.35 0.81
N LEU A 107 -11.87 -17.73 0.45
CA LEU A 107 -10.55 -18.04 1.01
C LEU A 107 -10.49 -17.78 2.53
N SER A 108 -11.18 -16.75 3.04
CA SER A 108 -11.21 -16.43 4.47
C SER A 108 -12.06 -17.40 5.30
N GLU A 109 -13.03 -18.08 4.68
CA GLU A 109 -13.86 -19.09 5.35
C GLU A 109 -13.15 -20.43 5.44
N ASP A 110 -12.70 -20.97 4.29
CA ASP A 110 -11.96 -22.24 4.23
C ASP A 110 -11.03 -22.26 3.00
N GLU A 111 -9.72 -22.20 3.29
CA GLU A 111 -8.67 -22.26 2.29
C GLU A 111 -8.57 -23.64 1.60
N VAL A 112 -8.84 -24.74 2.33
CA VAL A 112 -8.79 -26.10 1.77
C VAL A 112 -9.96 -26.31 0.82
N TYR A 113 -11.17 -25.90 1.22
CA TYR A 113 -12.37 -25.98 0.38
C TYR A 113 -12.22 -25.12 -0.88
N THR A 114 -11.82 -23.87 -0.74
CA THR A 114 -11.72 -22.97 -1.90
C THR A 114 -10.61 -23.41 -2.87
N LYS A 115 -9.57 -24.10 -2.37
CA LYS A 115 -8.55 -24.74 -3.20
C LYS A 115 -9.10 -25.97 -3.94
N SER A 116 -10.01 -26.73 -3.33
CA SER A 116 -10.67 -27.86 -4.00
C SER A 116 -11.53 -27.41 -5.20
N LEU A 117 -11.99 -26.15 -5.22
CA LEU A 117 -12.69 -25.52 -6.34
C LEU A 117 -11.76 -25.07 -7.48
N GLY A 118 -10.47 -25.42 -7.43
CA GLY A 118 -9.47 -25.10 -8.46
C GLY A 118 -9.03 -23.63 -8.48
N LYS A 119 -9.31 -22.86 -7.43
CA LYS A 119 -8.89 -21.45 -7.33
C LYS A 119 -7.43 -21.35 -6.84
N ASN A 120 -6.69 -20.40 -7.43
CA ASN A 120 -5.31 -20.14 -7.04
C ASN A 120 -5.26 -19.22 -5.81
N MET A 121 -5.05 -19.83 -4.64
CA MET A 121 -5.01 -19.14 -3.34
C MET A 121 -3.81 -18.21 -3.21
N ALA A 122 -2.63 -18.68 -3.62
CA ALA A 122 -1.39 -17.90 -3.57
C ALA A 122 -1.48 -16.66 -4.48
N GLY A 123 -2.02 -16.83 -5.69
CA GLY A 123 -2.28 -15.71 -6.60
C GLY A 123 -3.25 -14.69 -6.02
N ALA A 124 -4.34 -15.14 -5.38
CA ALA A 124 -5.31 -14.25 -4.76
C ALA A 124 -4.71 -13.45 -3.57
N LYS A 125 -3.92 -14.12 -2.71
CA LYS A 125 -3.18 -13.49 -1.60
C LYS A 125 -2.12 -12.48 -2.07
N THR A 126 -1.41 -12.80 -3.15
CA THR A 126 -0.44 -11.88 -3.75
C THR A 126 -1.12 -10.63 -4.30
N VAL A 127 -2.21 -10.79 -5.06
CA VAL A 127 -2.91 -9.64 -5.63
C VAL A 127 -3.51 -8.75 -4.53
N SER A 128 -4.10 -9.33 -3.48
CA SER A 128 -4.62 -8.54 -2.38
C SER A 128 -3.51 -7.75 -1.66
N PHE A 129 -2.34 -8.36 -1.44
CA PHE A 129 -1.20 -7.69 -0.83
C PHE A 129 -0.64 -6.55 -1.69
N VAL A 130 -0.55 -6.74 -3.01
CA VAL A 130 -0.12 -5.70 -3.96
C VAL A 130 -1.08 -4.52 -3.94
N ILE A 131 -2.39 -4.77 -3.98
CA ILE A 131 -3.41 -3.71 -3.93
C ILE A 131 -3.31 -2.93 -2.61
N SER A 132 -3.12 -3.62 -1.48
CA SER A 132 -2.89 -2.97 -0.19
C SER A 132 -1.64 -2.08 -0.19
N GLY A 133 -0.53 -2.54 -0.77
CA GLY A 133 0.70 -1.75 -0.90
C GLY A 133 0.52 -0.50 -1.77
N MET A 134 -0.17 -0.64 -2.90
CA MET A 134 -0.48 0.49 -3.79
C MET A 134 -1.36 1.53 -3.08
N LEU A 135 -2.38 1.11 -2.33
CA LEU A 135 -3.24 2.02 -1.56
C LEU A 135 -2.50 2.69 -0.39
N ALA A 136 -1.64 1.95 0.32
CA ALA A 136 -0.83 2.48 1.41
C ALA A 136 0.15 3.56 0.94
N SER A 137 0.68 3.44 -0.28
CA SER A 137 1.57 4.45 -0.87
C SER A 137 0.90 5.81 -0.97
N ILE A 138 -0.38 5.85 -1.37
CA ILE A 138 -1.12 7.10 -1.53
C ILE A 138 -1.26 7.82 -0.17
N ALA A 139 -1.48 7.06 0.91
CA ALA A 139 -1.54 7.60 2.26
C ALA A 139 -0.16 8.11 2.75
N GLY A 140 0.93 7.44 2.36
CA GLY A 140 2.30 7.85 2.69
C GLY A 140 2.69 9.19 2.06
N GLU A 141 2.42 9.37 0.76
CA GLU A 141 2.70 10.64 0.07
C GLU A 141 1.90 11.80 0.64
N LEU A 142 0.64 11.55 1.02
CA LEU A 142 -0.20 12.55 1.68
C LEU A 142 0.36 12.90 3.08
N PHE A 143 0.90 11.94 3.82
CA PHE A 143 1.50 12.20 5.13
C PHE A 143 2.78 13.05 5.03
N GLU A 144 3.63 12.80 4.04
CA GLU A 144 4.83 13.61 3.78
C GLU A 144 4.49 15.09 3.54
N GLU A 145 3.40 15.37 2.81
CA GLU A 145 2.91 16.73 2.58
C GLU A 145 2.60 17.48 3.89
N ARG A 146 2.03 16.79 4.89
CA ARG A 146 1.71 17.41 6.18
C ARG A 146 2.91 17.63 7.10
N VAL A 147 3.96 16.81 6.98
CA VAL A 147 5.15 16.92 7.83
C VAL A 147 6.07 18.05 7.37
N LEU A 148 5.99 18.45 6.10
CA LEU A 148 6.91 19.42 5.47
C LEU A 148 6.27 20.79 5.15
N GLY A 149 4.96 20.94 5.38
CA GLY A 149 4.22 22.22 5.28
C GLY A 149 4.04 22.95 6.61
#